data_AF-A0A838EAB3-F1
#
_entry.id   AF-A0A838EAB3-F1
#
_cell.length_a   1.000
_cell.length_b   1.000
_cell.length_c   1.000
_cell.angle_alpha   90.00
_cell.angle_beta   90.00
_cell.angle_gamma   90.00
#
_symmetry.space_group_name_H-M   'P 1'
#
loop_
_entity.id
_entity.type
_entity.pdbx_description
1 polymer ?
#
loop_
_entity_poly.entity_id
_entity_poly.type
_entity_poly.pdbx_seq_one_letter_code
_entity_poly.pdbx_strand_id
1 'polypeptide(L)'
;MDKMMALYYDKVGEYVRDMAIEGLYTMPSFRPDLVIENADGHPIAVVEVKSRLNLSTDVATEMRRNILERGLPVHIPYFLLLSQDIGYLWKESKRNGSEETPAYVFPMDKVIARYSKRASDRRLYETELSLLVLQWLTHLSTEALEASEEPEKTLALSGFSDSIKHAMVLIEEEL
;
A
#
# COMPACT_ATOMS: atom_id res chain seq x y z
N MET A 1 -15.02 26.80 -36.49
CA MET A 1 -14.31 26.72 -35.19
C MET A 1 -13.34 27.88 -35.14
N ASP A 2 -13.54 28.75 -34.16
CA ASP A 2 -13.07 30.12 -34.18
C ASP A 2 -11.59 30.24 -33.80
N LYS A 3 -10.85 31.09 -34.52
CA LYS A 3 -9.40 31.33 -34.34
C LYS A 3 -9.09 31.86 -32.93
N MET A 4 -10.09 32.46 -32.28
CA MET A 4 -10.06 32.93 -30.89
C MET A 4 -10.00 31.79 -29.85
N MET A 5 -10.62 30.63 -30.12
CA MET A 5 -10.55 29.49 -29.18
C MET A 5 -9.18 28.81 -29.22
N ALA A 6 -8.55 28.70 -30.39
CA ALA A 6 -7.21 28.14 -30.52
C ALA A 6 -6.16 28.96 -29.75
N LEU A 7 -6.24 30.30 -29.81
CA LEU A 7 -5.36 31.20 -29.06
C LEU A 7 -5.60 31.17 -27.54
N TYR A 8 -6.82 30.85 -27.09
CA TYR A 8 -7.12 30.69 -25.66
C TYR A 8 -6.50 29.40 -25.10
N TYR A 9 -6.55 28.28 -25.85
CA TYR A 9 -5.92 27.02 -25.43
C TYR A 9 -4.39 27.06 -25.51
N ASP A 10 -3.81 27.80 -26.46
CA ASP A 10 -2.36 27.92 -26.60
C ASP A 10 -1.75 28.80 -25.48
N LYS A 11 -2.39 29.94 -25.16
CA LYS A 11 -1.98 30.79 -24.02
C LYS A 11 -2.17 30.11 -22.68
N VAL A 12 -3.24 29.32 -22.49
CA VAL A 12 -3.41 28.54 -21.26
C VAL A 12 -2.34 27.46 -21.19
N GLY A 13 -1.99 26.80 -22.30
CA GLY A 13 -0.93 25.79 -22.37
C GLY A 13 0.47 26.33 -22.02
N GLU A 14 0.80 27.55 -22.44
CA GLU A 14 2.04 28.24 -22.04
C GLU A 14 1.98 28.70 -20.58
N TYR A 15 0.86 29.24 -20.10
CA TYR A 15 0.71 29.66 -18.69
C TYR A 15 0.80 28.48 -17.71
N VAL A 16 0.31 27.30 -18.10
CA VAL A 16 0.42 26.07 -17.27
C VAL A 16 1.85 25.52 -17.31
N ARG A 17 2.57 25.69 -18.43
CA ARG A 17 3.98 25.29 -18.55
C ARG A 17 4.91 26.19 -17.74
N ASP A 18 4.66 27.49 -17.74
CA ASP A 18 5.47 28.46 -16.99
C ASP A 18 5.22 28.36 -15.47
N MET A 19 4.01 28.00 -15.03
CA MET A 19 3.76 27.65 -13.61
C MET A 19 4.45 26.35 -13.18
N ALA A 20 4.73 25.42 -14.09
CA ALA A 20 5.39 24.16 -13.75
C ALA A 20 6.92 24.31 -13.56
N ILE A 21 7.52 25.42 -14.03
CA ILE A 21 8.97 25.63 -13.98
C ILE A 21 9.41 26.53 -12.82
N GLU A 22 8.51 27.31 -12.18
CA GLU A 22 8.90 28.19 -11.06
C GLU A 22 8.15 27.97 -9.73
N GLY A 23 7.37 26.91 -9.56
CA GLY A 23 6.80 26.61 -8.24
C GLY A 23 6.10 25.28 -8.14
N LEU A 24 6.73 24.32 -7.44
CA LEU A 24 6.15 23.48 -6.40
C LEU A 24 4.60 23.40 -6.37
N TYR A 25 3.96 22.88 -7.41
CA TYR A 25 2.72 22.13 -7.26
C TYR A 25 3.14 20.73 -6.84
N THR A 26 3.54 20.57 -5.58
CA THR A 26 3.47 19.26 -4.93
C THR A 26 1.98 18.95 -4.83
N MET A 27 1.41 18.35 -5.88
CA MET A 27 0.34 17.38 -5.69
C MET A 27 0.77 16.53 -4.50
N PRO A 28 -0.03 16.39 -3.43
CA PRO A 28 0.38 15.57 -2.31
C PRO A 28 0.62 14.17 -2.87
N SER A 29 1.88 13.82 -3.13
CA SER A 29 2.26 12.48 -3.50
C SER A 29 1.93 11.66 -2.28
N PHE A 30 0.85 10.88 -2.35
CA PHE A 30 0.61 9.89 -1.32
C PHE A 30 1.88 9.02 -1.23
N ARG A 31 2.50 9.04 -0.06
CA ARG A 31 3.63 8.18 0.27
C ARG A 31 3.07 7.07 1.14
N PRO A 32 3.17 5.81 0.69
CA PRO A 32 2.75 4.70 1.52
C PRO A 32 3.69 4.52 2.70
N ASP A 33 3.28 3.72 3.69
CA ASP A 33 4.18 3.36 4.80
C ASP A 33 5.31 2.43 4.29
N LEU A 34 4.98 1.44 3.44
CA LEU A 34 5.96 0.58 2.78
C LEU A 34 5.63 0.35 1.29
N VAL A 35 6.68 0.08 0.50
CA VAL A 35 6.59 -0.42 -0.88
C VAL A 35 7.34 -1.74 -0.98
N ILE A 36 6.79 -2.70 -1.73
CA ILE A 36 7.48 -3.92 -2.11
C ILE A 36 7.79 -3.84 -3.60
N GLU A 37 9.06 -3.95 -3.95
CA GLU A 37 9.55 -3.82 -5.33
C GLU A 37 10.29 -5.08 -5.78
N ASN A 38 10.18 -5.40 -7.06
CA ASN A 38 11.00 -6.45 -7.65
C ASN A 38 12.45 -5.99 -7.82
N ALA A 39 13.33 -6.89 -8.28
CA ALA A 39 14.75 -6.60 -8.48
C ALA A 39 15.03 -5.47 -9.50
N ASP A 40 14.07 -5.16 -10.37
CA ASP A 40 14.17 -4.07 -11.37
C ASP A 40 13.65 -2.73 -10.81
N GLY A 41 13.21 -2.67 -9.55
CA GLY A 41 12.63 -1.47 -8.93
C GLY A 41 11.19 -1.19 -9.34
N HIS A 42 10.47 -2.18 -9.90
CA HIS A 42 9.05 -2.02 -10.19
C HIS A 42 8.20 -2.40 -8.97
N PRO A 43 7.21 -1.56 -8.58
CA PRO A 43 6.36 -1.85 -7.43
C PRO A 43 5.42 -3.03 -7.69
N ILE A 44 5.49 -4.03 -6.81
CA ILE A 44 4.59 -5.19 -6.74
C ILE A 44 3.43 -4.89 -5.78
N ALA A 45 3.72 -4.25 -4.66
CA ALA A 45 2.73 -3.97 -3.63
C ALA A 45 2.96 -2.64 -2.92
N VAL A 46 1.85 -2.05 -2.49
CA VAL A 46 1.83 -0.94 -1.53
C VAL A 46 1.25 -1.46 -0.23
N VAL A 47 1.86 -1.06 0.89
CA VAL A 47 1.43 -1.47 2.22
C VAL A 47 1.23 -0.24 3.08
N GLU A 48 0.02 -0.15 3.63
CA GLU A 48 -0.34 0.79 4.67
C GLU A 48 -0.47 0.08 6.00
N VAL A 49 0.10 0.66 7.03
CA VAL A 49 0.07 0.19 8.39
C VAL A 49 -0.74 1.16 9.23
N LYS A 50 -1.69 0.65 10.00
CA LYS A 50 -2.54 1.48 10.87
C LYS A 50 -2.54 0.89 12.27
N SER A 51 -1.97 1.64 13.22
CA SER A 51 -2.06 1.32 14.65
C SER A 51 -3.48 1.55 15.16
N ARG A 52 -4.42 0.68 14.78
CA ARG A 52 -5.81 0.63 15.26
C ARG A 52 -6.19 -0.84 15.47
N LEU A 53 -7.15 -1.08 16.35
CA LEU A 53 -7.73 -2.40 16.57
C LEU A 53 -9.18 -2.40 16.11
N ASN A 54 -9.70 -3.58 15.78
CA ASN A 54 -11.05 -3.81 15.28
C ASN A 54 -11.38 -2.93 14.08
N LEU A 55 -10.42 -2.79 13.16
CA LEU A 55 -10.66 -2.11 11.90
C LEU A 55 -11.74 -2.90 11.16
N SER A 56 -12.78 -2.22 10.65
CA SER A 56 -13.83 -2.89 9.88
C SER A 56 -13.51 -2.85 8.39
N THR A 57 -14.07 -3.80 7.65
CA THR A 57 -13.92 -3.88 6.19
C THR A 57 -14.40 -2.60 5.49
N ASP A 58 -15.49 -1.99 5.95
CA ASP A 58 -16.02 -0.75 5.37
C ASP A 58 -15.04 0.42 5.55
N VAL A 59 -14.49 0.57 6.76
CA VAL A 59 -13.49 1.61 7.05
C VAL A 59 -12.21 1.36 6.25
N ALA A 60 -11.77 0.10 6.14
CA ALA A 60 -10.60 -0.27 5.35
C ALA A 60 -10.79 0.05 3.85
N THR A 61 -11.99 -0.20 3.32
CA THR A 61 -12.37 0.12 1.93
C THR A 61 -12.38 1.63 1.70
N GLU A 62 -12.97 2.40 2.61
CA GLU A 62 -12.96 3.87 2.55
C GLU A 62 -11.53 4.42 2.61
N MET A 63 -10.67 3.87 3.47
CA MET A 63 -9.25 4.25 3.54
C MET A 63 -8.54 4.03 2.21
N ARG A 64 -8.68 2.84 1.59
CA ARG A 64 -8.10 2.58 0.27
C ARG A 64 -8.59 3.57 -0.77
N ARG A 65 -9.90 3.83 -0.84
CA ARG A 65 -10.47 4.81 -1.78
C ARG A 65 -9.80 6.18 -1.62
N ASN A 66 -9.72 6.67 -0.40
CA ASN A 66 -9.13 7.98 -0.09
C ASN A 66 -7.63 8.03 -0.46
N ILE A 67 -6.92 6.90 -0.37
CA ILE A 67 -5.51 6.78 -0.77
C ILE A 67 -5.36 6.81 -2.29
N LEU A 68 -6.20 6.07 -3.02
CA LEU A 68 -6.21 6.07 -4.48
C LEU A 68 -6.48 7.48 -5.03
N GLU A 69 -7.44 8.20 -4.45
CA GLU A 69 -7.77 9.59 -4.81
C GLU A 69 -6.61 10.57 -4.58
N ARG A 70 -5.69 10.24 -3.66
CA ARG A 70 -4.47 11.03 -3.36
C ARG A 70 -3.29 10.69 -4.28
N GLY A 71 -3.48 9.85 -5.29
CA GLY A 71 -2.51 9.65 -6.36
C GLY A 71 -1.65 8.40 -6.26
N LEU A 72 -2.12 7.35 -5.57
CA LEU A 72 -1.49 6.03 -5.68
C LEU A 72 -1.56 5.53 -7.15
N PRO A 73 -0.47 5.02 -7.74
CA PRO A 73 -0.51 4.50 -9.10
C PRO A 73 -1.52 3.36 -9.27
N VAL A 74 -2.42 3.51 -10.26
CA VAL A 74 -3.58 2.64 -10.54
C VAL A 74 -3.24 1.24 -11.07
N HIS A 75 -1.97 0.83 -11.03
CA HIS A 75 -1.47 -0.39 -11.66
C HIS A 75 -0.58 -1.24 -10.76
N ILE A 76 -0.54 -0.95 -9.45
CA ILE A 76 0.22 -1.75 -8.51
C ILE A 76 -0.55 -3.04 -8.22
N PRO A 77 0.02 -4.23 -8.46
CA PRO A 77 -0.72 -5.50 -8.40
C PRO A 77 -1.42 -5.78 -7.06
N TYR A 78 -0.85 -5.31 -5.95
CA TYR A 78 -1.36 -5.57 -4.62
C TYR A 78 -1.41 -4.30 -3.76
N PHE A 79 -2.48 -4.16 -2.98
CA PHE A 79 -2.58 -3.15 -1.93
C PHE A 79 -2.92 -3.85 -0.62
N LEU A 80 -2.10 -3.65 0.40
CA LEU A 80 -2.30 -4.18 1.74
C LEU A 80 -2.64 -3.04 2.70
N LEU A 81 -3.65 -3.25 3.53
CA LEU A 81 -3.92 -2.41 4.69
C LEU A 81 -3.85 -3.30 5.93
N LEU A 82 -2.86 -3.05 6.79
CA LEU A 82 -2.53 -3.90 7.92
C LEU A 82 -2.76 -3.14 9.22
N SER A 83 -3.49 -3.76 10.14
CA SER A 83 -3.57 -3.34 11.53
C SER A 83 -2.87 -4.37 12.43
N GLN A 84 -2.88 -4.13 13.74
CA GLN A 84 -2.33 -5.07 14.70
C GLN A 84 -3.14 -6.39 14.77
N ASP A 85 -4.44 -6.37 14.50
CA ASP A 85 -5.31 -7.54 14.65
C ASP A 85 -5.83 -8.11 13.33
N ILE A 86 -5.88 -7.31 12.27
CA ILE A 86 -6.46 -7.69 10.99
C ILE A 86 -5.65 -7.14 9.82
N GLY A 87 -5.53 -7.92 8.76
CA GLY A 87 -4.96 -7.51 7.49
C GLY A 87 -5.96 -7.66 6.35
N TYR A 88 -5.90 -6.73 5.43
CA TYR A 88 -6.72 -6.68 4.22
C TYR A 88 -5.83 -6.65 2.99
N LEU A 89 -6.20 -7.43 1.97
CA LEU A 89 -5.49 -7.47 0.70
C LEU A 89 -6.47 -7.23 -0.44
N TRP A 90 -6.17 -6.21 -1.25
CA TRP A 90 -6.74 -6.02 -2.57
C TRP A 90 -5.76 -6.53 -3.60
N LYS A 91 -6.30 -7.23 -4.59
CA LYS A 91 -5.56 -7.68 -5.76
C LYS A 91 -6.10 -6.90 -6.96
N GLU A 92 -5.25 -6.11 -7.58
CA GLU A 92 -5.65 -5.30 -8.73
C GLU A 92 -6.05 -6.22 -9.87
N SER A 93 -7.33 -6.18 -10.22
CA SER A 93 -7.86 -6.82 -11.41
C SER A 93 -8.15 -5.72 -12.41
N LYS A 94 -7.86 -5.94 -13.71
CA LYS A 94 -7.91 -4.94 -14.80
C LYS A 94 -9.26 -4.21 -14.99
N ARG A 95 -10.24 -4.38 -14.11
CA ARG A 95 -11.61 -3.90 -14.21
C ARG A 95 -12.15 -3.14 -12.99
N ASN A 96 -11.42 -3.02 -11.88
CA ASN A 96 -12.09 -2.68 -10.62
C ASN A 96 -11.84 -1.23 -10.17
N GLY A 97 -12.92 -0.57 -9.76
CA GLY A 97 -12.91 0.81 -9.24
C GLY A 97 -12.43 0.91 -7.79
N SER A 98 -12.36 2.14 -7.29
CA SER A 98 -11.88 2.46 -5.94
C SER A 98 -12.80 1.99 -4.80
N GLU A 99 -14.02 1.55 -5.09
CA GLU A 99 -15.04 1.11 -4.11
C GLU A 99 -15.06 -0.40 -3.86
N GLU A 100 -14.13 -1.17 -4.43
CA GLU A 100 -14.10 -2.61 -4.21
C GLU A 100 -13.68 -2.97 -2.77
N THR A 101 -14.40 -3.90 -2.16
CA THR A 101 -14.02 -4.54 -0.89
C THR A 101 -12.74 -5.38 -1.05
N PRO A 102 -11.97 -5.64 0.03
CA PRO A 102 -10.76 -6.44 -0.07
C PRO A 102 -11.06 -7.87 -0.54
N ALA A 103 -10.19 -8.41 -1.39
CA ALA A 103 -10.30 -9.77 -1.91
C ALA A 103 -9.99 -10.82 -0.84
N TYR A 104 -9.14 -10.47 0.12
CA TYR A 104 -8.79 -11.32 1.24
C TYR A 104 -8.73 -10.53 2.56
N VAL A 105 -9.11 -11.20 3.63
CA VAL A 105 -9.08 -10.71 5.01
C VAL A 105 -8.45 -11.78 5.88
N PHE A 106 -7.50 -11.43 6.73
CA PHE A 106 -6.77 -12.40 7.55
C PHE A 106 -6.43 -11.84 8.93
N PRO A 107 -6.32 -12.71 9.96
CA PRO A 107 -5.89 -12.27 11.28
C PRO A 107 -4.38 -12.01 11.30
N MET A 108 -3.96 -11.01 12.08
CA MET A 108 -2.55 -10.63 12.27
C MET A 108 -1.98 -11.10 13.61
N ASP A 109 -2.78 -11.72 14.47
CA ASP A 109 -2.41 -12.14 15.82
C ASP A 109 -1.14 -13.00 15.86
N LYS A 110 -0.98 -13.93 14.90
CA LYS A 110 0.21 -14.78 14.79
C LYS A 110 1.46 -14.02 14.37
N VAL A 111 1.34 -13.04 13.47
CA VAL A 111 2.46 -12.17 13.09
C VAL A 111 2.89 -11.35 14.29
N ILE A 112 1.93 -10.71 14.98
CA ILE A 112 2.23 -9.92 16.16
C ILE A 112 2.90 -10.79 17.24
N ALA A 113 2.38 -11.98 17.51
CA ALA A 113 2.98 -12.88 18.48
C ALA A 113 4.41 -13.32 18.13
N ARG A 114 4.72 -13.49 16.85
CA ARG A 114 6.03 -13.96 16.37
C ARG A 114 7.09 -12.86 16.37
N TYR A 115 6.71 -11.64 16.00
CA TYR A 115 7.65 -10.54 15.78
C TYR A 115 7.63 -9.46 16.88
N SER A 116 6.60 -9.41 17.74
CA SER A 116 6.59 -8.52 18.90
C SER A 116 7.39 -9.10 20.07
N LYS A 117 8.23 -8.27 20.69
CA LYS A 117 8.89 -8.59 21.97
C LYS A 117 8.00 -8.32 23.19
N ARG A 118 6.82 -7.71 22.99
CA ARG A 118 5.88 -7.31 24.04
C ARG A 118 4.63 -8.19 23.99
N ALA A 119 3.93 -8.28 25.13
CA ALA A 119 2.65 -8.96 25.21
C ALA A 119 1.67 -8.43 24.14
N SER A 120 0.98 -9.36 23.48
CA SER A 120 0.11 -9.11 22.32
C SER A 120 -1.15 -8.29 22.62
N ASP A 121 -1.45 -8.07 23.90
CA ASP A 121 -2.62 -7.36 24.41
C ASP A 121 -2.44 -5.83 24.46
N ARG A 122 -1.20 -5.34 24.30
CA ARG A 122 -0.92 -3.91 24.22
C ARG A 122 -0.98 -3.40 22.79
N ARG A 123 -1.62 -2.25 22.60
CA ARG A 123 -1.58 -1.51 21.34
C ARG A 123 -0.13 -1.05 21.08
N LEU A 124 0.42 -1.42 19.93
CA LEU A 124 1.72 -0.98 19.44
C LEU A 124 1.61 0.45 18.88
N TYR A 125 2.66 1.25 19.03
CA TYR A 125 2.74 2.53 18.31
C TYR A 125 2.89 2.30 16.80
N GLU A 126 2.58 3.31 16.00
CA GLU A 126 2.62 3.23 14.53
C GLU A 126 3.98 2.78 14.01
N THR A 127 5.06 3.48 14.37
CA THR A 127 6.43 3.10 14.01
C THR A 127 6.82 1.69 14.51
N GLU A 128 6.36 1.29 15.70
CA GLU A 128 6.63 -0.06 16.22
C GLU A 128 5.96 -1.13 15.35
N LEU A 129 4.71 -0.89 14.94
CA LEU A 129 3.96 -1.81 14.07
C LEU A 129 4.53 -1.81 12.64
N SER A 130 4.91 -0.66 12.09
CA SER A 130 5.51 -0.55 10.75
C SER A 130 6.84 -1.31 10.66
N LEU A 131 7.70 -1.19 11.67
CA LEU A 131 8.96 -1.96 11.74
C LEU A 131 8.72 -3.48 11.87
N LEU A 132 7.71 -3.88 12.65
CA LEU A 132 7.32 -5.28 12.79
C LEU A 132 6.83 -5.84 11.45
N VAL A 133 5.97 -5.10 10.76
CA VAL A 133 5.44 -5.46 9.44
C VAL A 133 6.57 -5.51 8.39
N LEU A 134 7.49 -4.55 8.39
CA LEU A 134 8.68 -4.57 7.53
C LEU A 134 9.47 -5.86 7.73
N GLN A 135 9.77 -6.23 8.99
CA GLN A 135 10.53 -7.44 9.30
C GLN A 135 9.80 -8.69 8.79
N TRP A 136 8.49 -8.78 9.04
CA TRP A 136 7.67 -9.91 8.61
C TRP A 136 7.63 -10.06 7.08
N LEU A 137 7.37 -8.97 6.35
CA LEU A 137 7.29 -8.99 4.90
C LEU A 137 8.66 -9.26 4.26
N THR A 138 9.75 -8.79 4.88
CA THR A 138 11.12 -9.11 4.45
C THR A 138 11.44 -10.59 4.64
N HIS A 139 11.03 -11.19 5.76
CA HIS A 139 11.15 -12.63 5.95
C HIS A 139 10.31 -13.39 4.91
N LEU A 140 9.08 -12.93 4.61
CA LEU A 140 8.23 -13.56 3.60
C LEU A 140 8.81 -13.45 2.17
N SER A 141 9.56 -12.39 1.86
CA SER A 141 10.21 -12.24 0.56
C SER A 141 11.50 -13.05 0.41
N THR A 142 12.19 -13.37 1.51
CA THR A 142 13.53 -14.00 1.49
C THR A 142 13.53 -15.46 1.92
N GLU A 143 12.62 -15.86 2.79
CA GLU A 143 12.54 -17.22 3.34
C GLU A 143 11.38 -17.99 2.71
N ALA A 144 11.57 -19.30 2.54
CA ALA A 144 10.47 -20.22 2.27
C ALA A 144 9.72 -20.48 3.58
N LEU A 145 9.02 -19.48 4.10
CA LEU A 145 8.07 -19.65 5.19
C LEU A 145 7.00 -20.64 4.72
N GLU A 146 6.93 -21.80 5.36
CA GLU A 146 5.83 -22.71 5.10
C GLU A 146 4.53 -22.02 5.49
N ALA A 147 3.63 -21.85 4.51
CA ALA A 147 2.30 -21.27 4.67
C ALA A 147 1.39 -22.22 5.49
N SER A 148 1.79 -22.46 6.73
CA SER A 148 1.19 -23.39 7.67
C SER A 148 0.28 -22.68 8.68
N GLU A 149 0.42 -21.36 8.83
CA GLU A 149 -0.38 -20.50 9.70
C GLU A 149 -0.96 -19.32 8.91
N GLU A 150 -2.01 -18.70 9.47
CA GLU A 150 -2.40 -17.37 9.03
C GLU A 150 -1.37 -16.36 9.55
N PRO A 151 -1.11 -15.27 8.82
CA PRO A 151 -1.71 -14.88 7.54
C PRO A 151 -1.02 -15.48 6.30
N GLU A 152 0.10 -16.19 6.44
CA GLU A 152 0.89 -16.70 5.31
C GLU A 152 0.08 -17.63 4.40
N LYS A 153 -0.86 -18.40 4.94
CA LYS A 153 -1.84 -19.20 4.18
C LYS A 153 -2.67 -18.35 3.22
N THR A 154 -3.31 -17.30 3.73
CA THR A 154 -4.14 -16.42 2.91
C THR A 154 -3.31 -15.69 1.85
N LEU A 155 -2.09 -15.24 2.21
CA LEU A 155 -1.17 -14.60 1.27
C LEU A 155 -0.65 -15.55 0.19
N ALA A 156 -0.43 -16.83 0.51
CA ALA A 156 -0.07 -17.84 -0.49
C ALA A 156 -1.25 -18.09 -1.44
N LEU A 157 -2.48 -18.21 -0.92
CA LEU A 157 -3.69 -18.44 -1.72
C LEU A 157 -3.96 -17.29 -2.71
N SER A 158 -3.62 -16.06 -2.37
CA SER A 158 -3.79 -14.89 -3.25
C SER A 158 -2.75 -14.80 -4.37
N GLY A 159 -1.68 -15.61 -4.29
CA GLY A 159 -0.48 -15.52 -5.13
C GLY A 159 0.47 -14.39 -4.73
N PHE A 160 0.18 -13.68 -3.62
CA PHE A 160 1.04 -12.60 -3.14
C PHE A 160 2.43 -13.12 -2.74
N SER A 161 2.48 -14.20 -1.95
CA SER A 161 3.76 -14.76 -1.48
C SER A 161 4.69 -15.16 -2.62
N ASP A 162 4.14 -15.71 -3.71
CA ASP A 162 4.93 -16.04 -4.91
C ASP A 162 5.41 -14.78 -5.65
N SER A 163 4.59 -13.73 -5.67
CA SER A 163 4.89 -12.48 -6.39
C SER A 163 6.01 -11.67 -5.73
N ILE A 164 6.17 -11.80 -4.41
CA ILE A 164 7.18 -11.05 -3.65
C ILE A 164 8.46 -11.86 -3.37
N LYS A 165 8.62 -13.06 -3.94
CA LYS A 165 9.86 -13.83 -3.78
C LYS A 165 11.04 -13.03 -4.30
N HIS A 166 12.07 -12.89 -3.45
CA HIS A 166 13.27 -12.10 -3.70
C HIS A 166 13.02 -10.61 -3.94
N ALA A 167 11.83 -10.11 -3.56
CA ALA A 167 11.51 -8.69 -3.61
C ALA A 167 12.16 -7.93 -2.45
N MET A 168 12.40 -6.65 -2.67
CA MET A 168 12.85 -5.70 -1.65
C MET A 168 11.63 -5.07 -0.96
N VAL A 169 11.67 -4.94 0.35
CA VAL A 169 10.65 -4.23 1.14
C VAL A 169 11.28 -2.94 1.67
N LEU A 170 10.72 -1.80 1.28
CA LEU A 170 11.26 -0.47 1.53
C LEU A 170 10.30 0.33 2.43
N ILE A 171 10.85 1.07 3.40
CA ILE A 171 10.11 2.08 4.17
C ILE A 171 10.15 3.40 3.40
N GLU A 172 9.01 4.08 3.32
CA GLU A 172 8.86 5.40 2.68
C GLU A 172 8.59 6.54 3.70
N GLU A 173 8.65 6.25 5.01
CA GLU A 173 8.57 7.26 6.08
C GLU A 173 9.81 8.19 6.11
N GLU A 174 9.57 9.46 6.45
CA GLU A 174 10.61 10.44 6.77
C GLU A 174 11.15 10.14 8.19
N LEU A 175 12.39 9.64 8.28
CA LEU A 175 13.11 9.43 9.55
C LEU A 175 13.53 10.75 10.21
#